data_AF-A0A6G0QAE1-F1
#
_entry.id   AF-A0A6G0QAE1-F1
#
_cell.length_a   1.000
_cell.length_b   1.000
_cell.length_c   1.000
_cell.angle_alpha   90.00
_cell.angle_beta   90.00
_cell.angle_gamma   90.00
#
_symmetry.space_group_name_H-M   'P 1'
#
loop_
_entity.id
_entity.type
_entity.pdbx_description
1 polymer ?
#
loop_
_entity_poly.entity_id
_entity_poly.type
_entity_poly.pdbx_seq_one_letter_code
_entity_poly.pdbx_strand_id
1 'polypeptide(L)' 'MLILERAAKRCISCMDLRLVNKMALHCQHAVAAAERVEDMQYGT' A
#
# COMPACT_ATOMS: atom_id res chain seq x y z
N MET A 1 7.99 -1.09 1.78
CA MET A 1 7.28 0.10 2.31
C MET A 1 8.07 1.40 2.18
N LEU A 2 9.41 1.34 2.20
CA LEU A 2 10.33 2.47 2.06
C LEU A 2 10.04 3.44 0.89
N ILE A 3 9.52 2.93 -0.24
CA ILE A 3 9.21 3.75 -1.44
C ILE A 3 8.05 4.72 -1.17
N LEU A 4 6.99 4.26 -0.49
CA LEU A 4 5.82 5.10 -0.19
C LEU A 4 6.15 6.16 0.87
N GLU A 5 6.92 5.78 1.89
CA GLU A 5 7.41 6.73 2.90
C GLU A 5 8.31 7.82 2.30
N ARG A 6 9.16 7.45 1.34
CA ARG A 6 9.97 8.42 0.58
C ARG A 6 9.10 9.33 -0.27
N ALA A 7 8.02 8.82 -0.87
CA ALA A 7 7.09 9.62 -1.65
C ALA A 7 6.37 10.69 -0.81
N ALA A 8 5.90 10.34 0.39
CA ALA A 8 5.33 11.31 1.35
C ALA A 8 6.35 12.37 1.79
N LYS A 9 7.58 11.96 2.12
CA LYS A 9 8.65 12.88 2.56
C LYS A 9 9.12 13.84 1.46
N ARG A 10 9.01 13.47 0.19
CA ARG A 10 9.43 14.31 -0.95
C ARG A 10 8.34 15.29 -1.42
N CYS A 11 7.29 15.54 -0.63
CA CYS A 11 6.28 16.54 -0.92
C CYS A 11 5.64 16.39 -2.31
N ILE A 12 5.35 15.16 -2.76
CA ILE A 12 4.29 15.00 -3.76
C ILE A 12 3.02 15.49 -3.05
N SER A 13 2.59 16.72 -3.33
CA SER A 13 1.58 17.46 -2.55
C SER A 13 0.25 16.72 -2.41
N CYS A 14 -0.02 15.73 -3.26
CA CYS A 14 -1.20 14.86 -3.21
C CYS A 14 -1.02 13.56 -2.41
N MET A 15 0.21 13.19 -2.01
CA MET A 15 0.51 11.96 -1.28
C MET A 15 0.65 12.27 0.22
N ASP A 16 -0.48 12.53 0.87
CA ASP A 16 -0.51 12.74 2.31
C ASP A 16 -0.07 11.45 3.06
N LEU A 17 0.51 11.61 4.26
CA LEU A 17 1.01 10.50 5.08
C LEU A 17 -0.07 9.45 5.40
N ARG A 18 -1.33 9.88 5.52
CA ARG A 18 -2.48 9.02 5.80
C ARG A 18 -2.84 8.17 4.57
N LEU A 19 -2.76 8.71 3.35
CA LEU A 19 -2.92 7.98 2.10
C LEU A 19 -1.80 6.96 1.94
N VAL A 20 -0.55 7.38 2.16
CA VAL A 20 0.61 6.47 2.14
C VAL A 20 0.43 5.33 3.12
N ASN A 21 0.00 5.60 4.36
CA ASN A 21 -0.26 4.56 5.37
C ASN A 21 -1.39 3.61 4.97
N LYS A 22 -2.45 4.10 4.30
CA LYS A 22 -3.53 3.25 3.78
C LYS A 22 -3.05 2.35 2.65
N MET A 23 -2.29 2.88 1.70
CA MET A 23 -1.71 2.09 0.60
C MET A 23 -0.76 1.03 1.14
N ALA A 24 0.07 1.42 2.09
CA ALA A 24 0.95 0.56 2.86
C ALA A 24 0.23 -0.63 3.49
N LEU A 25 -0.85 -0.37 4.23
CA LEU A 25 -1.66 -1.40 4.87
C LEU A 25 -2.33 -2.31 3.85
N HIS A 26 -2.88 -1.75 2.77
CA HIS A 26 -3.48 -2.52 1.68
C HIS A 26 -2.46 -3.46 1.03
N CYS A 27 -1.24 -2.97 0.74
CA CYS A 27 -0.16 -3.80 0.21
C CYS A 27 0.23 -4.91 1.18
N GLN A 28 0.31 -4.65 2.49
CA GLN A 28 0.59 -5.70 3.48
C GLN A 28 -0.48 -6.78 3.49
N HIS A 29 -1.76 -6.41 3.42
CA HIS A 29 -2.84 -7.39 3.32
C HIS A 29 -2.76 -8.21 2.03
N ALA A 30 -2.49 -7.59 0.88
CA ALA A 30 -2.34 -8.29 -0.39
C ALA A 30 -1.15 -9.26 -0.38
N VAL A 31 -0.01 -8.86 0.19
CA VAL A 31 1.16 -9.74 0.35
C VAL A 31 0.84 -10.89 1.28
N ALA A 32 0.22 -10.64 2.43
CA ALA A 32 -0.13 -11.69 3.38
C ALA A 32 -1.16 -12.68 2.79
N ALA A 33 -2.11 -12.20 1.98
CA ALA A 33 -3.04 -13.04 1.24
C ALA A 33 -2.32 -13.91 0.21
N ALA A 34 -1.37 -13.33 -0.55
CA ALA A 34 -0.56 -14.06 -1.51
C ALA A 34 0.33 -15.13 -0.84
N GLU A 35 0.91 -14.83 0.33
CA GLU A 35 1.67 -15.80 1.14
C GLU A 35 0.79 -16.96 1.63
N ARG A 36 -0.48 -16.68 1.92
CA ARG A 36 -1.48 -17.71 2.26
C ARG A 36 -2.08 -18.43 1.05
N VAL A 37 -1.63 -18.09 -0.16
CA VAL A 37 -2.15 -18.61 -1.43
C VAL A 37 -3.67 -18.40 -1.54
N GLU A 38 -4.16 -17.29 -0.98
CA GLU A 38 -5.56 -16.90 -1.12
C GLU A 38 -5.81 -16.42 -2.56
N ASP A 39 -6.98 -16.78 -3.11
CA ASP A 39 -7.37 -16.33 -4.44
C ASP A 39 -7.49 -14.80 -4.49
N MET A 40 -6.84 -14.21 -5.49
CA MET A 40 -6.81 -12.77 -5.66
C MET A 40 -8.15 -12.28 -6.21
N GLN A 41 -8.94 -11.63 -5.35
CA GLN A 41 -10.19 -10.99 -5.73
C GLN A 41 -9.89 -9.65 -6.42
N TYR A 42 -9.91 -9.65 -7.75
CA TYR A 42 -9.96 -8.41 -8.53
C TYR A 42 -11.40 -7.92 -8.53
N GLY A 43 -11.62 -6.63 -8.24
CA GLY A 43 -12.96 -6.03 -8.24
C GLY A 43 -13.68 -6.26 -9.58
N THR A 44 -15.01 -6.37 -9.52
CA THR A 44 -15.87 -6.52 -10.70
C THR A 44 -16.05 -5.21 -11.46
#